data_AF-A0A0W0TEP8-F1
#
_entry.id   AF-A0A0W0TEP8-F1
#
_cell.length_a   1.000
_cell.length_b   1.000
_cell.length_c   1.000
_cell.angle_alpha   90.00
_cell.angle_beta   90.00
_cell.angle_gamma   90.00
#
_symmetry.space_group_name_H-M   'P 1'
#
loop_
_entity.id
_entity.type
_entity.pdbx_description
1 polymer ?
#
loop_
_entity_poly.entity_id
_entity_poly.type
_entity_poly.pdbx_seq_one_letter_code
_entity_poly.pdbx_strand_id
1 'polypeptide(L)'
;MGDHLKLLSLNSVLFVSRPGFSPSRDGDAAELAWLADQIKTAQANHDNVILAMHVPPQQWEANYLNSFKTILKSYPQVVVGMLAAHTHFDEIHAFKLTSAGKTVIIPVVYSAGLGTDHGNASSFKTMTFSRASKTGPWFIKDYVTFNFTGKNAGSSTMNKYYDFDQTFCAHGSSKSVAQCLQSHIQGNKFDSKASSLLSQHYTAGNPNNPQSINPSSRWVVSF
;
A
#
# COMPACT_ATOMS: atom_id res chain seq x y z
N MET A 1 -13.90 -2.35 -11.01
CA MET A 1 -14.43 -2.32 -9.63
C MET A 1 -15.47 -1.20 -9.49
N GLY A 2 -16.54 -1.23 -10.29
CA GLY A 2 -17.40 -0.05 -10.49
C GLY A 2 -16.92 0.84 -11.65
N ASP A 3 -17.74 1.83 -11.98
CA ASP A 3 -17.55 2.80 -13.06
C ASP A 3 -16.26 3.62 -12.88
N HIS A 4 -15.39 3.66 -13.89
CA HIS A 4 -14.09 4.38 -13.90
C HIS A 4 -13.07 4.01 -12.80
N LEU A 5 -13.17 2.82 -12.18
CA LEU A 5 -12.15 2.28 -11.26
C LEU A 5 -11.65 0.91 -11.71
N LYS A 6 -10.34 0.83 -12.00
CA LYS A 6 -9.65 -0.39 -12.45
C LYS A 6 -8.79 -0.99 -11.35
N LEU A 7 -8.73 -2.32 -11.32
CA LEU A 7 -7.76 -3.09 -10.54
C LEU A 7 -6.81 -3.74 -11.53
N LEU A 8 -5.51 -3.47 -11.41
CA LEU A 8 -4.47 -4.17 -12.15
C LEU A 8 -3.65 -5.01 -11.18
N SER A 9 -3.52 -6.31 -11.44
CA SER A 9 -2.71 -7.21 -10.64
C SER A 9 -1.40 -7.49 -11.35
N LEU A 10 -0.28 -7.29 -10.64
CA LEU A 10 1.07 -7.49 -11.17
C LEU A 10 1.65 -8.81 -10.65
N ASN A 11 2.35 -9.54 -11.51
CA ASN A 11 3.25 -10.60 -11.10
C ASN A 11 4.59 -10.01 -10.63
N SER A 12 4.55 -9.36 -9.47
CA SER A 12 5.69 -8.68 -8.87
C SER A 12 6.88 -9.58 -8.51
N VAL A 13 6.71 -10.91 -8.58
CA VAL A 13 7.81 -11.86 -8.34
C VAL A 13 8.89 -11.71 -9.41
N LEU A 14 8.53 -11.33 -10.65
CA LEU A 14 9.49 -11.13 -11.75
C LEU A 14 10.52 -10.02 -11.46
N PHE A 15 10.23 -9.12 -10.51
CA PHE A 15 11.03 -7.93 -10.25
C PHE A 15 11.99 -8.06 -9.07
N VAL A 16 12.09 -9.24 -8.45
CA VAL A 16 12.94 -9.46 -7.29
C VAL A 16 14.04 -10.49 -7.54
N SER A 17 15.15 -10.30 -6.83
CA SER A 17 16.25 -11.25 -6.75
C SER A 17 16.72 -11.33 -5.31
N ARG A 18 17.00 -12.55 -4.82
CA ARG A 18 17.61 -12.76 -3.50
C ARG A 18 18.56 -13.96 -3.56
N PRO A 19 19.52 -14.09 -2.64
CA PRO A 19 20.40 -15.27 -2.60
C PRO A 19 19.58 -16.57 -2.62
N GLY A 20 19.88 -17.46 -3.57
CA GLY A 20 19.16 -18.73 -3.75
C GLY A 20 17.79 -18.63 -4.42
N PHE A 21 17.37 -17.45 -4.89
CA PHE A 21 16.15 -17.26 -5.66
C PHE A 21 16.32 -16.19 -6.73
N SER A 22 16.43 -16.63 -7.98
CA SER A 22 16.30 -15.77 -9.16
C SER A 22 15.12 -16.30 -9.98
N PRO A 23 14.01 -15.56 -10.05
CA PRO A 23 12.86 -15.95 -10.86
C PRO A 23 13.23 -15.92 -12.35
N SER A 24 12.43 -16.58 -13.18
CA SER A 24 12.49 -16.31 -14.62
C SER A 24 12.23 -14.81 -14.85
N ARG A 25 12.97 -14.22 -15.78
CA ARG A 25 12.77 -12.84 -16.22
C ARG A 25 11.88 -12.76 -17.46
N ASP A 26 11.39 -13.90 -17.94
CA ASP A 26 10.51 -13.93 -19.09
C ASP A 26 9.26 -13.10 -18.81
N GLY A 27 9.09 -12.03 -19.60
CA GLY A 27 7.95 -11.14 -19.50
C GLY A 27 8.10 -9.97 -18.53
N ASP A 28 9.23 -9.79 -17.85
CA ASP A 28 9.45 -8.68 -16.91
C ASP A 28 9.29 -7.29 -17.57
N ALA A 29 9.97 -7.07 -18.70
CA ALA A 29 9.93 -5.86 -19.49
C ALA A 29 8.57 -5.72 -20.19
N ALA A 30 7.99 -6.85 -20.62
CA ALA A 30 6.66 -6.87 -21.25
C ALA A 30 5.57 -6.47 -20.25
N GLU A 31 5.64 -6.91 -18.99
CA GLU A 31 4.70 -6.54 -17.94
C GLU A 31 4.80 -5.05 -17.59
N LEU A 32 6.01 -4.49 -17.49
CA LEU A 32 6.18 -3.05 -17.26
C LEU A 32 5.71 -2.21 -18.45
N ALA A 33 5.96 -2.66 -19.69
CA ALA A 33 5.45 -2.00 -20.89
C ALA A 33 3.92 -2.06 -20.95
N TRP A 34 3.34 -3.22 -20.65
CA TRP A 34 1.90 -3.40 -20.53
C TRP A 34 1.31 -2.49 -19.46
N LEU A 35 1.93 -2.42 -18.27
CA LEU A 35 1.48 -1.54 -17.20
C LEU A 35 1.50 -0.07 -17.61
N ALA A 36 2.55 0.37 -18.30
CA ALA A 36 2.65 1.73 -18.82
C ALA A 36 1.52 2.05 -19.81
N ASP A 37 1.19 1.11 -20.70
CA ASP A 37 0.06 1.24 -21.63
C ASP A 37 -1.29 1.28 -20.89
N GLN A 38 -1.52 0.39 -19.92
CA GLN A 38 -2.75 0.38 -19.12
C GLN A 38 -2.96 1.70 -18.36
N ILE A 39 -1.90 2.26 -17.77
CA ILE A 39 -1.97 3.54 -17.05
C ILE A 39 -2.21 4.69 -18.05
N LYS A 40 -1.57 4.68 -19.21
CA LYS A 40 -1.82 5.65 -20.28
C LYS A 40 -3.27 5.62 -20.76
N THR A 41 -3.82 4.43 -21.01
CA THR A 41 -5.22 4.27 -21.41
C THR A 41 -6.18 4.71 -20.31
N ALA A 42 -5.88 4.39 -19.04
CA ALA A 42 -6.66 4.86 -17.91
C ALA A 42 -6.69 6.39 -17.84
N GLN A 43 -5.55 7.07 -18.06
CA GLN A 43 -5.50 8.53 -18.14
C GLN A 43 -6.41 9.09 -19.24
N ALA A 44 -6.37 8.49 -20.44
CA ALA A 44 -7.17 8.93 -21.58
C ALA A 44 -8.68 8.73 -21.35
N ASN A 45 -9.05 7.68 -20.60
CA ASN A 45 -10.44 7.35 -20.29
C ASN A 45 -10.94 7.95 -18.97
N HIS A 46 -10.12 8.76 -18.28
CA HIS A 46 -10.41 9.29 -16.96
C HIS A 46 -10.68 8.22 -15.88
N ASP A 47 -10.05 7.05 -16.02
CA ASP A 47 -10.11 5.97 -15.03
C ASP A 47 -9.05 6.18 -13.93
N ASN A 48 -9.37 5.79 -12.70
CA ASN A 48 -8.40 5.59 -11.64
C ASN A 48 -8.01 4.12 -11.52
N VAL A 49 -6.78 3.87 -11.05
CA VAL A 49 -6.18 2.54 -10.95
C VAL A 49 -5.78 2.23 -9.51
N ILE A 50 -6.16 1.04 -9.05
CA ILE A 50 -5.54 0.36 -7.91
C ILE A 50 -4.61 -0.71 -8.44
N LEU A 51 -3.39 -0.74 -7.92
CA LEU A 51 -2.44 -1.81 -8.23
C LEU A 51 -2.47 -2.85 -7.10
N ALA A 52 -2.50 -4.12 -7.44
CA ALA A 52 -2.32 -5.22 -6.50
C ALA A 52 -1.06 -6.00 -6.86
N MET A 53 -0.29 -6.40 -5.84
CA MET A 53 0.95 -7.14 -6.02
C MET A 53 1.26 -7.97 -4.78
N HIS A 54 2.05 -9.03 -4.95
CA HIS A 54 2.54 -9.80 -3.80
C HIS A 54 3.72 -9.07 -3.16
N VAL A 55 4.80 -8.88 -3.93
CA VAL A 55 6.04 -8.26 -3.47
C VAL A 55 5.97 -6.75 -3.74
N PRO A 56 6.14 -5.90 -2.73
CA PRO A 56 6.03 -4.46 -2.88
C PRO A 56 7.17 -3.85 -3.73
N PRO A 57 6.96 -2.69 -4.40
CA PRO A 57 7.98 -2.13 -5.27
C PRO A 57 9.25 -1.68 -4.54
N GLN A 58 9.18 -1.39 -3.25
CA GLN A 58 10.33 -1.07 -2.40
C GLN A 58 11.33 -2.23 -2.28
N GLN A 59 10.92 -3.46 -2.60
CA GLN A 59 11.77 -4.64 -2.57
C GLN A 59 12.18 -5.11 -3.97
N TRP A 60 11.73 -4.41 -5.02
CA TRP A 60 12.14 -4.72 -6.39
C TRP A 60 13.58 -4.28 -6.64
N GLU A 61 14.22 -4.94 -7.60
CA GLU A 61 15.52 -4.48 -8.08
C GLU A 61 15.42 -3.06 -8.65
N ALA A 62 16.53 -2.33 -8.53
CA ALA A 62 16.54 -0.89 -8.75
C ALA A 62 16.09 -0.49 -10.16
N ASN A 63 16.43 -1.28 -11.19
CA ASN A 63 15.99 -1.07 -12.57
C ASN A 63 14.45 -1.10 -12.70
N TYR A 64 13.78 -2.12 -12.15
CA TYR A 64 12.31 -2.22 -12.21
C TYR A 64 11.64 -1.14 -11.37
N LEU A 65 12.14 -0.86 -10.16
CA LEU A 65 11.63 0.21 -9.32
C LEU A 65 11.77 1.58 -10.01
N ASN A 66 12.89 1.85 -10.68
CA ASN A 66 13.11 3.10 -11.40
C ASN A 66 12.19 3.22 -12.63
N SER A 67 12.01 2.15 -13.40
CA SER A 67 11.05 2.12 -14.50
C SER A 67 9.62 2.36 -14.00
N PHE A 68 9.23 1.71 -12.89
CA PHE A 68 7.92 1.90 -12.27
C PHE A 68 7.71 3.34 -11.79
N LYS A 69 8.70 3.95 -11.13
CA LYS A 69 8.68 5.37 -10.75
C LYS A 69 8.49 6.29 -11.96
N THR A 70 9.19 6.01 -13.07
CA THR A 70 9.01 6.77 -14.32
C THR A 70 7.58 6.68 -14.83
N ILE A 71 6.99 5.48 -14.87
CA ILE A 71 5.59 5.27 -15.28
C ILE A 71 4.63 6.09 -14.41
N LEU A 72 4.76 6.01 -13.09
CA LEU A 72 3.89 6.75 -12.17
C LEU A 72 4.05 8.27 -12.31
N LYS A 73 5.27 8.75 -12.57
CA LYS A 73 5.56 10.18 -12.76
C LYS A 73 5.02 10.73 -14.08
N SER A 74 4.93 9.91 -15.12
CA SER A 74 4.35 10.28 -16.41
C SER A 74 2.83 10.49 -16.36
N TYR A 75 2.14 9.81 -15.43
CA TYR A 75 0.69 9.86 -15.29
C TYR A 75 0.29 10.10 -13.83
N PRO A 76 0.65 11.27 -13.27
CA PRO A 76 0.36 11.56 -11.87
C PRO A 76 -1.16 11.52 -11.65
N GLN A 77 -1.59 10.97 -10.51
CA GLN A 77 -3.00 10.86 -10.09
C GLN A 77 -3.84 9.75 -10.75
N VAL A 78 -3.33 9.00 -11.73
CA VAL A 78 -4.04 7.83 -12.28
C VAL A 78 -4.07 6.70 -11.26
N VAL A 79 -2.90 6.34 -10.70
CA VAL A 79 -2.79 5.33 -9.65
C VAL A 79 -3.11 5.98 -8.31
N VAL A 80 -4.18 5.53 -7.66
CA VAL A 80 -4.71 6.13 -6.42
C VAL A 80 -4.43 5.30 -5.17
N GLY A 81 -3.82 4.13 -5.34
CA GLY A 81 -3.32 3.30 -4.25
C GLY A 81 -2.75 1.97 -4.75
N MET A 82 -1.99 1.33 -3.86
CA MET A 82 -1.40 0.02 -4.10
C MET A 82 -1.73 -0.90 -2.92
N LEU A 83 -2.00 -2.16 -3.21
CA LEU A 83 -2.24 -3.23 -2.26
C LEU A 83 -1.08 -4.22 -2.38
N ALA A 84 -0.34 -4.41 -1.29
CA ALA A 84 0.84 -5.26 -1.23
C ALA A 84 0.73 -6.31 -0.12
N ALA A 85 1.62 -7.30 -0.15
CA ALA A 85 1.74 -8.32 0.87
C ALA A 85 3.23 -8.62 1.13
N HIS A 86 3.58 -9.91 1.17
CA HIS A 86 4.94 -10.44 1.27
C HIS A 86 5.66 -10.24 2.61
N THR A 87 5.52 -9.10 3.27
CA THR A 87 6.20 -8.85 4.56
C THR A 87 5.56 -9.60 5.72
N HIS A 88 4.32 -10.06 5.55
CA HIS A 88 3.49 -10.70 6.58
C HIS A 88 3.12 -9.78 7.76
N PHE A 89 3.52 -8.50 7.72
CA PHE A 89 3.22 -7.49 8.74
C PHE A 89 2.19 -6.47 8.24
N ASP A 90 1.54 -5.79 9.18
CA ASP A 90 0.60 -4.71 8.90
C ASP A 90 1.38 -3.41 8.74
N GLU A 91 1.60 -3.02 7.48
CA GLU A 91 2.39 -1.85 7.12
C GLU A 91 1.55 -0.92 6.22
N ILE A 92 1.89 0.37 6.24
CA ILE A 92 1.44 1.30 5.20
C ILE A 92 2.58 2.22 4.82
N HIS A 93 2.92 2.21 3.54
CA HIS A 93 3.96 3.04 2.96
C HIS A 93 3.35 4.13 2.09
N ALA A 94 4.15 5.13 1.74
CA ALA A 94 3.76 6.22 0.87
C ALA A 94 4.78 6.42 -0.25
N PHE A 95 4.34 6.34 -1.50
CA PHE A 95 5.08 6.92 -2.61
C PHE A 95 4.74 8.41 -2.70
N LYS A 96 5.72 9.28 -2.51
CA LYS A 96 5.59 10.74 -2.62
C LYS A 96 6.19 11.20 -3.94
N LEU A 97 5.31 11.54 -4.88
CA LEU A 97 5.70 12.03 -6.20
C LEU A 97 5.68 13.55 -6.19
N THR A 98 6.74 14.19 -6.69
CA THR A 98 6.74 15.64 -6.94
C THR A 98 6.96 15.91 -8.42
N SER A 99 5.97 16.53 -9.07
CA SER A 99 6.02 16.91 -10.48
C SER A 99 5.41 18.29 -10.68
N ALA A 100 6.15 19.19 -11.36
CA ALA A 100 5.72 20.58 -11.63
C ALA A 100 5.20 21.34 -10.39
N GLY A 101 5.88 21.19 -9.25
CA GLY A 101 5.52 21.84 -7.98
C GLY A 101 4.31 21.23 -7.26
N LYS A 102 3.69 20.17 -7.79
CA LYS A 102 2.59 19.44 -7.15
C LYS A 102 3.12 18.14 -6.53
N THR A 103 2.66 17.86 -5.31
CA THR A 103 2.95 16.61 -4.60
C THR A 103 1.72 15.70 -4.63
N VAL A 104 1.93 14.44 -5.01
CA VAL A 104 0.92 13.38 -4.97
C VAL A 104 1.41 12.27 -4.05
N ILE A 105 0.54 11.81 -3.15
CA ILE A 105 0.79 10.65 -2.30
C ILE A 105 0.03 9.45 -2.87
N ILE A 106 0.73 8.34 -3.09
CA ILE A 106 0.12 7.05 -3.40
C ILE A 106 0.35 6.14 -2.20
N PRO A 107 -0.70 5.76 -1.45
CA PRO A 107 -0.59 4.82 -0.34
C PRO A 107 -0.28 3.41 -0.87
N VAL A 108 0.57 2.69 -0.16
CA VAL A 108 0.81 1.25 -0.34
C VAL A 108 0.36 0.56 0.93
N VAL A 109 -0.78 -0.11 0.88
CA VAL A 109 -1.39 -0.78 2.04
C VAL A 109 -0.94 -2.24 2.03
N TYR A 110 -0.29 -2.69 3.10
CA TYR A 110 0.19 -4.06 3.25
C TYR A 110 -0.75 -4.85 4.13
N SER A 111 -1.15 -6.04 3.69
CA SER A 111 -1.84 -6.96 4.59
C SER A 111 -0.82 -7.85 5.29
N ALA A 112 -0.96 -7.96 6.61
CA ALA A 112 -0.34 -9.04 7.35
C ALA A 112 -0.90 -10.40 6.88
N GLY A 113 -0.15 -11.47 7.17
CA GLY A 113 -0.49 -12.81 6.72
C GLY A 113 -1.67 -13.42 7.49
N LEU A 114 -2.36 -14.37 6.86
CA LEU A 114 -3.24 -15.30 7.59
C LEU A 114 -2.43 -16.30 8.42
N GLY A 115 -1.25 -16.70 7.94
CA GLY A 115 -0.26 -17.44 8.71
C GLY A 115 0.39 -16.56 9.77
N THR A 116 0.78 -17.16 10.90
CA THR A 116 1.37 -16.47 12.07
C THR A 116 2.86 -16.78 12.27
N ASP A 117 3.48 -17.44 11.30
CA ASP A 117 4.86 -17.92 11.32
C ASP A 117 5.91 -16.79 11.35
N HIS A 118 5.50 -15.57 11.03
CA HIS A 118 6.35 -14.37 11.07
C HIS A 118 6.12 -13.51 12.32
N GLY A 119 5.32 -14.00 13.28
CA GLY A 119 5.04 -13.27 14.52
C GLY A 119 3.98 -12.18 14.38
N ASN A 120 3.30 -12.07 13.25
CA ASN A 120 2.06 -11.32 13.10
C ASN A 120 0.86 -12.10 13.66
N ALA A 121 -0.22 -11.40 14.00
CA ALA A 121 -1.51 -12.02 14.18
C ALA A 121 -2.08 -12.41 12.82
N SER A 122 -2.83 -13.51 12.78
CA SER A 122 -3.59 -13.88 11.59
C SER A 122 -4.57 -12.74 11.29
N SER A 123 -4.54 -12.19 10.09
CA SER A 123 -5.30 -10.97 9.79
C SER A 123 -5.68 -10.84 8.32
N PHE A 124 -6.64 -9.96 8.07
CA PHE A 124 -7.03 -9.49 6.74
C PHE A 124 -7.51 -8.04 6.84
N LYS A 125 -7.69 -7.39 5.68
CA LYS A 125 -8.20 -6.02 5.61
C LYS A 125 -9.42 -5.92 4.70
N THR A 126 -10.32 -5.01 5.02
CA THR A 126 -11.36 -4.55 4.08
C THR A 126 -11.05 -3.13 3.64
N MET A 127 -11.19 -2.85 2.35
CA MET A 127 -10.90 -1.54 1.75
C MET A 127 -12.19 -0.82 1.37
N THR A 128 -12.28 0.47 1.67
CA THR A 128 -13.38 1.34 1.24
C THR A 128 -12.88 2.32 0.19
N PHE A 129 -13.50 2.29 -0.99
CA PHE A 129 -13.23 3.24 -2.08
C PHE A 129 -14.39 4.25 -2.19
N SER A 130 -14.08 5.50 -2.54
CA SER A 130 -15.09 6.55 -2.69
C SER A 130 -14.70 7.56 -3.76
N ARG A 131 -15.67 8.36 -4.19
CA ARG A 131 -15.52 9.52 -5.07
C ARG A 131 -16.48 10.63 -4.62
N ALA A 132 -16.08 11.89 -4.76
CA ALA A 132 -16.88 13.03 -4.29
C ALA A 132 -18.13 13.30 -5.15
N SER A 133 -18.11 12.86 -6.41
CA SER A 133 -19.22 12.96 -7.36
C SER A 133 -19.17 11.79 -8.33
N LYS A 134 -20.24 11.56 -9.12
CA LYS A 134 -20.29 10.47 -10.10
C LYS A 134 -19.20 10.53 -11.18
N THR A 135 -18.64 11.72 -11.45
CA THR A 135 -17.58 11.93 -12.43
C THR A 135 -16.24 12.29 -11.79
N GLY A 136 -16.20 12.36 -10.46
CA GLY A 136 -14.99 12.69 -9.71
C GLY A 136 -14.04 11.49 -9.60
N PRO A 137 -12.74 11.74 -9.33
CA PRO A 137 -11.77 10.68 -9.19
C PRO A 137 -12.07 9.81 -7.97
N TRP A 138 -11.78 8.52 -8.11
CA TRP A 138 -11.78 7.56 -7.01
C TRP A 138 -10.58 7.75 -6.11
N PHE A 139 -10.73 7.40 -4.84
CA PHE A 139 -9.66 7.34 -3.86
C PHE A 139 -9.95 6.26 -2.83
N ILE A 140 -8.90 5.80 -2.14
CA ILE A 140 -9.06 4.96 -0.94
C ILE A 140 -9.55 5.87 0.18
N LYS A 141 -10.81 5.67 0.58
CA LYS A 141 -11.42 6.42 1.68
C LYS A 141 -10.83 5.96 3.00
N ASP A 142 -10.84 4.65 3.23
CA ASP A 142 -10.46 4.04 4.50
C ASP A 142 -10.12 2.55 4.31
N TYR A 143 -9.50 1.95 5.31
CA TYR A 143 -9.42 0.50 5.45
C TYR A 143 -9.55 0.08 6.92
N VAL A 144 -10.06 -1.13 7.12
CA VAL A 144 -10.21 -1.73 8.44
C VAL A 144 -9.37 -3.01 8.48
N THR A 145 -8.50 -3.13 9.48
CA THR A 145 -7.79 -4.38 9.78
C THR A 145 -8.64 -5.22 10.72
N PHE A 146 -8.79 -6.49 10.38
CA PHE A 146 -9.32 -7.53 11.25
C PHE A 146 -8.20 -8.48 11.64
N ASN A 147 -8.21 -8.95 12.88
CA ASN A 147 -7.31 -10.01 13.31
C ASN A 147 -8.06 -11.16 13.97
N PHE A 148 -7.41 -12.31 14.04
CA PHE A 148 -7.86 -13.45 14.80
C PHE A 148 -6.95 -13.63 16.01
N THR A 149 -7.53 -13.66 17.21
CA THR A 149 -6.80 -13.93 18.45
C THR A 149 -7.39 -15.15 19.14
N GLY A 150 -6.52 -16.03 19.65
CA GLY A 150 -6.91 -17.30 20.26
C GLY A 150 -5.74 -18.28 20.29
N LYS A 151 -5.85 -19.36 21.07
CA LYS A 151 -4.78 -20.37 21.18
C LYS A 151 -4.71 -21.25 19.93
N ASN A 152 -5.83 -21.48 19.26
CA ASN A 152 -5.96 -22.30 18.06
C ASN A 152 -7.18 -21.84 17.24
N ALA A 153 -7.31 -22.36 16.02
CA ALA A 153 -8.39 -21.99 15.10
C ALA A 153 -9.80 -22.18 15.69
N GLY A 154 -10.02 -23.21 16.52
CA GLY A 154 -11.32 -23.49 17.14
C GLY A 154 -11.69 -22.57 18.30
N SER A 155 -10.71 -21.84 18.86
CA SER A 155 -10.90 -20.88 19.95
C SER A 155 -10.57 -19.45 19.54
N SER A 156 -10.42 -19.19 18.24
CA SER A 156 -10.04 -17.88 17.72
C SER A 156 -11.28 -17.00 17.53
N THR A 157 -11.19 -15.75 17.99
CA THR A 157 -12.19 -14.72 17.75
C THR A 157 -11.70 -13.76 16.68
N MET A 158 -12.56 -13.44 15.72
CA MET A 158 -12.32 -12.37 14.75
C MET A 158 -12.64 -11.02 15.40
N ASN A 159 -11.68 -10.12 15.47
CA ASN A 159 -11.84 -8.79 16.02
C ASN A 159 -11.69 -7.74 14.92
N LYS A 160 -12.50 -6.69 14.96
CA LYS A 160 -12.16 -5.43 14.28
C LYS A 160 -10.96 -4.83 15.04
N TYR A 161 -9.75 -4.99 14.51
CA TYR A 161 -8.53 -4.62 15.21
C TYR A 161 -8.31 -3.11 15.22
N TYR A 162 -8.31 -2.47 14.05
CA TYR A 162 -8.36 -1.01 13.94
C TYR A 162 -8.97 -0.55 12.62
N ASP A 163 -9.36 0.72 12.62
CA ASP A 163 -9.92 1.47 11.50
C ASP A 163 -8.94 2.61 11.19
N PHE A 164 -8.45 2.70 9.95
CA PHE A 164 -7.34 3.59 9.64
C PHE A 164 -7.70 5.05 9.85
N ASP A 165 -8.84 5.49 9.33
CA ASP A 165 -9.30 6.87 9.46
C ASP A 165 -9.45 7.27 10.94
N GLN A 166 -10.10 6.41 11.74
CA GLN A 166 -10.26 6.67 13.18
C GLN A 166 -8.93 6.67 13.95
N THR A 167 -7.94 5.88 13.51
CA THR A 167 -6.68 5.70 14.24
C THR A 167 -5.66 6.76 13.89
N PHE A 168 -5.47 7.00 12.59
CA PHE A 168 -4.42 7.88 12.08
C PHE A 168 -4.94 9.31 11.82
N CYS A 169 -6.23 9.48 11.52
CA CYS A 169 -6.76 10.73 10.97
C CYS A 169 -7.72 11.49 11.90
N ALA A 170 -7.89 11.04 13.15
CA ALA A 170 -8.91 11.48 14.14
C ALA A 170 -9.04 12.99 14.43
N HIS A 171 -8.11 13.84 13.98
CA HIS A 171 -8.14 15.30 14.19
C HIS A 171 -8.28 16.12 12.91
N GLY A 172 -8.72 15.51 11.80
CA GLY A 172 -8.92 16.22 10.55
C GLY A 172 -9.92 15.55 9.62
N SER A 173 -10.56 16.35 8.79
CA SER A 173 -11.47 15.93 7.71
C SER A 173 -10.71 15.31 6.52
N SER A 174 -9.73 14.45 6.79
CA SER A 174 -9.02 13.73 5.74
C SER A 174 -10.03 12.91 4.95
N LYS A 175 -10.24 13.25 3.68
CA LYS A 175 -11.26 12.58 2.85
C LYS A 175 -10.76 11.23 2.34
N SER A 176 -9.47 10.93 2.51
CA SER A 176 -8.81 9.73 1.99
C SER A 176 -7.56 9.35 2.77
N VAL A 177 -7.16 8.09 2.65
CA VAL A 177 -5.90 7.54 3.18
C VAL A 177 -4.70 8.36 2.68
N ALA A 178 -4.66 8.71 1.40
CA ALA A 178 -3.57 9.47 0.80
C ALA A 178 -3.37 10.86 1.44
N GLN A 179 -4.47 11.60 1.67
CA GLN A 179 -4.43 12.92 2.30
C GLN A 179 -3.99 12.83 3.77
N CYS A 180 -4.47 11.81 4.48
CA CYS A 180 -4.06 11.58 5.86
C CYS A 180 -2.56 11.28 5.95
N LEU A 181 -2.04 10.37 5.11
CA LEU A 181 -0.60 10.11 5.02
C LEU A 181 0.18 11.38 4.66
N GLN A 182 -0.32 12.22 3.75
CA GLN A 182 0.33 13.48 3.38
C GLN A 182 0.52 14.39 4.60
N SER A 183 -0.50 14.51 5.47
CA SER A 183 -0.42 15.34 6.69
C SER A 183 0.63 14.84 7.69
N HIS A 184 0.96 13.55 7.63
CA HIS A 184 1.97 12.91 8.47
C HIS A 184 3.37 12.89 7.86
N ILE A 185 3.56 13.33 6.61
CA ILE A 185 4.86 13.28 5.95
C ILE A 185 5.56 14.64 6.08
N GLN A 186 6.73 14.64 6.74
CA GLN A 186 7.63 15.80 6.83
C GLN A 186 8.95 15.47 6.12
N GLY A 187 9.25 16.15 5.02
CA GLY A 187 10.38 15.79 4.17
C GLY A 187 10.18 14.39 3.58
N ASN A 188 11.07 13.45 3.90
CA ASN A 188 11.03 12.06 3.40
C ASN A 188 10.77 11.06 4.54
N LYS A 189 10.03 11.47 5.58
CA LYS A 189 9.71 10.63 6.72
C LYS A 189 8.31 10.90 7.27
N PHE A 190 7.74 9.89 7.91
CA PHE A 190 6.57 10.09 8.76
C PHE A 190 6.95 10.87 10.03
N ASP A 191 6.01 11.67 10.55
CA ASP A 191 6.14 12.34 11.85
C ASP A 191 6.16 11.32 12.99
N SER A 192 6.47 11.78 14.21
CA SER A 192 6.58 10.90 15.38
C SER A 192 5.25 10.25 15.77
N LYS A 193 4.12 10.93 15.55
CA LYS A 193 2.80 10.40 15.91
C LYS A 193 2.44 9.22 15.02
N ALA A 194 2.51 9.42 13.70
CA ALA A 194 2.28 8.35 12.73
C ALA A 194 3.29 7.22 12.92
N SER A 195 4.57 7.54 13.15
CA SER A 195 5.60 6.52 13.35
C SER A 195 5.31 5.63 14.56
N SER A 196 4.85 6.19 15.68
CA SER A 196 4.45 5.41 16.86
C SER A 196 3.25 4.50 16.59
N LEU A 197 2.22 5.01 15.91
CA LEU A 197 1.03 4.22 15.57
C LEU A 197 1.37 3.08 14.59
N LEU A 198 2.15 3.37 13.55
CA LEU A 198 2.65 2.37 12.60
C LEU A 198 3.46 1.26 13.31
N SER A 199 4.31 1.65 14.27
CA SER A 199 5.07 0.70 15.08
C SER A 199 4.17 -0.17 15.95
N GLN A 200 3.16 0.43 16.59
CA GLN A 200 2.20 -0.25 17.44
C GLN A 200 1.37 -1.31 16.68
N HIS A 201 1.00 -1.02 15.44
CA HIS A 201 0.13 -1.90 14.65
C HIS A 201 0.89 -2.93 13.82
N TYR A 202 2.23 -2.86 13.76
CA TYR A 202 3.09 -3.65 12.90
C TYR A 202 2.79 -5.16 12.90
N THR A 203 2.57 -5.74 14.08
CA THR A 203 2.31 -7.18 14.24
C THR A 203 0.84 -7.57 14.05
N ALA A 204 0.01 -6.68 13.49
CA ALA A 204 -1.44 -6.82 13.39
C ALA A 204 -2.14 -7.10 14.74
N GLY A 205 -1.53 -6.65 15.84
CA GLY A 205 -2.06 -6.82 17.19
C GLY A 205 -1.78 -8.18 17.83
N ASN A 206 -0.70 -8.86 17.43
CA ASN A 206 -0.30 -10.11 18.08
C ASN A 206 0.10 -9.86 19.55
N PRO A 207 -0.65 -10.37 20.54
CA PRO A 207 -0.33 -10.14 21.95
C PRO A 207 0.97 -10.83 22.39
N ASN A 208 1.44 -11.83 21.63
CA ASN A 208 2.64 -12.60 21.94
C ASN A 208 3.90 -12.06 21.26
N ASN A 209 3.78 -10.98 20.48
CA ASN A 209 4.92 -10.36 19.81
C ASN A 209 4.92 -8.83 20.06
N PRO A 210 5.72 -8.33 21.02
CA PRO A 210 5.84 -6.90 21.30
C PRO A 210 6.81 -6.19 20.36
N GLN A 211 7.20 -6.81 19.24
CA GLN A 211 8.12 -6.22 18.27
C GLN A 211 7.63 -4.84 17.84
N SER A 212 8.55 -3.89 17.89
CA SER A 212 8.38 -2.54 17.38
C SER A 212 9.36 -2.31 16.23
N ILE A 213 8.96 -1.49 15.26
CA ILE A 213 9.81 -1.07 14.15
C ILE A 213 9.88 0.46 14.11
N ASN A 214 10.94 1.01 13.53
CA ASN A 214 10.98 2.44 13.20
C ASN A 214 10.62 2.63 11.71
N PRO A 215 9.37 3.02 11.40
CA PRO A 215 8.88 3.16 10.02
C PRO A 215 9.39 4.43 9.32
N SER A 216 9.88 5.41 10.10
CA SER A 216 9.99 6.80 9.67
C SER A 216 10.91 7.01 8.46
N SER A 217 12.01 6.28 8.29
CA SER A 217 12.99 6.54 7.22
C SER A 217 12.92 5.60 6.02
N ARG A 218 12.10 4.54 6.08
CA ARG A 218 12.07 3.50 5.03
C ARG A 218 10.75 3.42 4.27
N TRP A 219 9.68 3.95 4.85
CA TRP A 219 8.32 3.73 4.34
C TRP A 219 7.77 4.92 3.53
N VAL A 220 8.55 5.98 3.38
CA VAL A 220 8.25 7.09 2.46
C VAL A 220 9.26 7.06 1.32
N VAL A 221 8.79 6.79 0.10
CA VAL A 221 9.62 6.77 -1.10
C VAL A 221 9.34 8.00 -1.95
N SER A 222 10.29 8.92 -1.99
CA SER A 222 10.18 10.20 -2.70
C SER A 222 10.87 10.18 -4.06
N PHE A 223 10.24 10.73 -5.12
CA PHE A 223 10.79 10.79 -6.48
C PHE A 223 10.07 11.82 -7.40
#